data_AF-A0AAV5UDR9-F1
#
_entry.id   AF-A0AAV5UDR9-F1
#
_cell.length_a   1.000
_cell.length_b   1.000
_cell.length_c   1.000
_cell.angle_alpha   90.00
_cell.angle_beta   90.00
_cell.angle_gamma   90.00
#
_symmetry.space_group_name_H-M   'P 1'
#
loop_
_entity.id
_entity.type
_entity.pdbx_description
1 polymer ?
#
loop_
_entity_poly.entity_id
_entity_poly.type
_entity_poly.pdbx_seq_one_letter_code
_entity_poly.pdbx_strand_id
1 'polypeptide(L)'
;MDVDKFFADRLANDLPAKVRKSTTQIRELDVKCNGLTKNIHKTLFAFANGMNKMTREQKKHHIAEIDRMYAKAEKMARAKVALSTELYDDVDHDILMMDKITK
;
A
#
# COMPACT_ATOMS: atom_id res chain seq x y z
N MET A 1 22.48 22.44 -5.18
CA MET A 1 22.37 21.30 -4.24
C MET A 1 21.02 20.68 -4.52
N ASP A 2 20.99 19.42 -4.94
CA ASP A 2 19.72 18.74 -5.22
C ASP A 2 19.06 18.43 -3.87
N VAL A 3 17.99 19.17 -3.57
CA VAL A 3 17.30 19.15 -2.27
C VAL A 3 16.76 17.74 -1.99
N ASP A 4 16.29 17.05 -3.03
CA ASP A 4 15.80 15.69 -2.93
C ASP A 4 16.93 14.71 -2.60
N LYS A 5 18.12 14.92 -3.17
CA LYS A 5 19.32 14.13 -2.83
C LYS A 5 19.80 14.38 -1.40
N PHE A 6 19.77 15.64 -0.94
CA PHE A 6 20.14 15.99 0.43
C PHE A 6 19.19 15.36 1.46
N PHE A 7 17.88 15.40 1.21
CA PHE A 7 16.90 14.74 2.08
C PHE A 7 17.03 13.21 2.01
N ALA A 8 17.25 12.64 0.82
CA ALA A 8 17.46 11.20 0.67
C ALA A 8 18.71 10.72 1.45
N ASP A 9 19.82 11.45 1.37
CA ASP A 9 21.06 11.12 2.07
C ASP A 9 20.93 11.30 3.59
N ARG A 10 20.24 12.34 4.07
CA ARG A 10 19.96 12.50 5.51
C ARG A 10 19.00 11.43 6.03
N LEU A 11 17.88 11.20 5.34
CA LEU A 11 16.89 10.19 5.75
C LEU A 11 17.50 8.79 5.74
N ALA A 12 18.39 8.48 4.79
CA ALA A 12 19.08 7.19 4.76
C ALA A 12 19.99 6.99 5.99
N ASN A 13 20.71 8.03 6.41
CA ASN A 13 21.71 7.95 7.48
C ASN A 13 21.14 8.19 8.89
N ASP A 14 20.14 9.04 9.04
CA ASP A 14 19.66 9.52 10.35
C ASP A 14 18.35 8.86 10.82
N LEU A 15 17.59 8.19 9.94
CA LEU A 15 16.35 7.52 10.38
C LEU A 15 16.64 6.28 11.23
N PRO A 16 15.88 6.03 12.30
CA PRO A 16 15.93 4.77 13.02
C PRO A 16 15.70 3.58 12.08
N ALA A 17 16.41 2.48 12.31
CA ALA A 17 16.29 1.27 11.49
C ALA A 17 14.84 0.74 11.43
N LYS A 18 14.07 0.90 12.51
CA LYS A 18 12.63 0.55 12.57
C LYS A 18 11.82 1.33 11.54
N VAL A 19 12.04 2.64 11.44
CA VAL A 19 11.31 3.53 10.51
C VAL A 19 11.65 3.18 9.07
N ARG A 20 12.94 2.96 8.74
CA ARG A 20 13.36 2.54 7.39
C ARG A 20 12.73 1.21 6.98
N LYS A 21 12.66 0.24 7.90
CA LYS A 21 12.04 -1.07 7.64
C LYS A 21 10.53 -0.92 7.38
N SER A 22 9.81 -0.24 8.26
CA SER A 22 8.35 -0.06 8.13
C SER A 22 8.00 0.72 6.86
N THR A 23 8.72 1.81 6.55
CA THR A 23 8.51 2.57 5.31
C THR A 23 8.79 1.77 4.05
N THR A 24 9.82 0.90 4.06
CA THR A 24 10.09 -0.02 2.95
C THR A 24 8.94 -1.01 2.76
N GLN A 25 8.45 -1.61 3.84
CA GLN A 25 7.32 -2.56 3.79
C GLN A 25 6.02 -1.89 3.30
N ILE A 26 5.75 -0.66 3.76
CA ILE A 26 4.62 0.17 3.29
C ILE A 26 4.75 0.42 1.79
N ARG A 27 5.94 0.79 1.29
CA ARG A 27 6.19 1.01 -0.14
C ARG A 27 5.97 -0.25 -0.97
N GLU A 28 6.46 -1.40 -0.51
CA GLU A 28 6.26 -2.66 -1.21
C GLU A 28 4.78 -3.04 -1.32
N LEU A 29 4.02 -2.87 -0.24
CA LEU A 29 2.58 -3.10 -0.24
C LEU A 29 1.86 -2.12 -1.17
N ASP A 30 2.28 -0.85 -1.19
CA ASP A 30 1.71 0.16 -2.08
C ASP A 30 1.92 -0.19 -3.56
N VAL A 31 3.14 -0.58 -3.94
CA VAL A 31 3.45 -1.02 -5.31
C VAL A 31 2.62 -2.24 -5.69
N LYS A 32 2.50 -3.24 -4.81
CA LYS A 32 1.71 -4.46 -5.05
C LYS A 32 0.21 -4.13 -5.18
N CYS A 33 -0.31 -3.29 -4.29
CA CYS A 33 -1.71 -2.87 -4.30
C CYS A 33 -2.04 -2.08 -5.57
N ASN A 34 -1.20 -1.11 -5.95
CA ASN A 34 -1.38 -0.32 -7.16
C ASN A 34 -1.31 -1.19 -8.43
N GLY A 35 -0.39 -2.16 -8.47
CA GLY A 35 -0.32 -3.14 -9.55
C GLY A 35 -1.60 -3.97 -9.67
N LEU A 36 -2.13 -4.45 -8.54
CA LEU A 36 -3.37 -5.22 -8.50
C LEU A 36 -4.58 -4.38 -8.94
N THR A 37 -4.70 -3.14 -8.47
CA THR A 37 -5.78 -2.22 -8.86
C THR A 37 -5.77 -1.92 -10.36
N LYS A 38 -4.58 -1.76 -10.96
CA LYS A 38 -4.44 -1.62 -12.43
C LYS A 38 -4.93 -2.87 -13.16
N ASN A 39 -4.61 -4.06 -12.65
CA ASN A 39 -5.07 -5.32 -13.24
C ASN A 39 -6.59 -5.47 -13.11
N ILE A 40 -7.17 -5.12 -11.96
CA ILE A 40 -8.63 -5.10 -11.76
C ILE A 40 -9.30 -4.18 -12.80
N HIS A 41 -8.78 -2.97 -12.99
CA HIS A 41 -9.32 -2.05 -13.99
C HIS A 41 -9.28 -2.63 -15.41
N LYS A 42 -8.17 -3.27 -15.79
CA LYS A 42 -8.04 -3.93 -17.09
C LYS A 42 -9.06 -5.06 -17.25
N THR A 43 -9.22 -5.92 -16.24
CA THR A 43 -10.19 -7.02 -16.26
C THR A 43 -11.62 -6.50 -16.33
N LEU A 44 -11.95 -5.46 -15.56
CA LEU A 44 -13.27 -4.84 -15.54
C LEU A 44 -13.62 -4.20 -16.89
N PHE A 45 -12.65 -3.51 -17.50
CA PHE A 45 -12.82 -2.93 -18.83
C PHE A 45 -13.02 -4.00 -19.92
N ALA A 46 -12.21 -5.07 -19.88
CA ALA A 46 -12.37 -6.21 -20.79
C ALA A 46 -13.73 -6.90 -20.62
N PHE A 47 -14.16 -7.10 -19.38
CA PHE A 47 -15.47 -7.66 -19.06
C PHE A 47 -16.60 -6.78 -19.61
N ALA A 48 -16.58 -5.47 -19.35
CA ALA A 48 -17.59 -4.53 -19.82
C ALA A 48 -17.72 -4.53 -21.35
N ASN A 49 -16.60 -4.55 -22.08
CA ASN A 49 -16.60 -4.60 -23.54
C ASN A 49 -17.04 -5.96 -24.11
N GLY A 50 -16.78 -7.05 -23.38
CA GLY A 50 -17.12 -8.41 -23.80
C GLY A 50 -18.49 -8.90 -23.35
N MET A 51 -19.15 -8.24 -22.40
CA MET A 51 -20.27 -8.81 -21.67
C MET A 51 -21.47 -9.18 -22.54
N ASN A 52 -21.72 -8.45 -23.64
CA ASN A 52 -22.85 -8.73 -24.52
C ASN A 52 -22.69 -10.04 -25.30
N LYS A 53 -21.46 -10.54 -25.42
CA LYS A 53 -21.12 -11.80 -26.11
C LYS A 53 -20.96 -12.98 -25.14
N MET A 54 -21.13 -12.75 -23.84
CA MET A 54 -20.93 -13.76 -22.79
C MET A 54 -22.25 -14.39 -22.34
N THR A 55 -22.20 -15.67 -22.03
CA THR A 55 -23.30 -16.37 -21.35
C THR A 55 -23.43 -15.89 -19.91
N ARG A 56 -24.58 -16.20 -19.28
CA ARG A 56 -24.81 -15.88 -17.86
C ARG A 56 -23.74 -16.50 -16.95
N GLU A 57 -23.30 -17.73 -17.24
CA GLU A 57 -22.32 -18.43 -16.42
C GLU A 57 -20.93 -17.82 -16.55
N GLN A 58 -20.52 -17.44 -17.77
CA GLN A 58 -19.27 -16.71 -18.01
C GLN A 58 -19.25 -15.37 -17.28
N LYS A 59 -20.38 -14.63 -17.30
CA LYS A 59 -20.51 -13.37 -16.55
C LYS A 59 -20.32 -13.59 -15.05
N LYS A 60 -20.98 -14.61 -14.49
CA LYS A 60 -20.88 -14.96 -13.08
C LYS A 60 -19.44 -15.31 -12.70
N HIS A 61 -18.74 -16.07 -13.54
CA HIS A 61 -17.33 -16.41 -13.32
C HIS A 61 -16.44 -15.16 -13.30
N HIS A 62 -16.57 -14.26 -14.29
CA HIS A 62 -15.77 -13.04 -14.34
C HIS A 62 -16.03 -12.10 -13.16
N ILE A 63 -17.30 -11.95 -12.75
CA ILE A 63 -17.65 -11.14 -11.57
C ILE A 63 -17.00 -11.73 -10.32
N ALA A 64 -17.10 -13.06 -10.11
CA ALA A 64 -16.48 -13.72 -8.97
C ALA A 64 -14.95 -13.59 -8.96
N GLU A 65 -14.30 -13.59 -10.13
CA GLU A 65 -12.86 -13.34 -10.27
C GLU A 65 -12.50 -11.90 -9.87
N ILE A 66 -13.23 -10.92 -10.39
CA ILE A 66 -13.04 -9.49 -10.06
C ILE A 66 -13.23 -9.26 -8.55
N ASP A 67 -14.26 -9.85 -7.94
CA ASP A 67 -14.52 -9.74 -6.50
C ASP A 67 -13.36 -10.31 -5.67
N ARG A 68 -12.80 -11.46 -6.07
CA ARG A 68 -11.61 -12.03 -5.41
C ARG A 68 -10.40 -11.12 -5.52
N MET A 69 -10.21 -10.46 -6.67
CA MET A 69 -9.12 -9.50 -6.84
C MET A 69 -9.32 -8.27 -5.95
N TYR A 70 -10.54 -7.73 -5.85
CA TYR A 70 -10.85 -6.63 -4.93
C TYR A 70 -10.63 -7.01 -3.46
N ALA A 71 -11.08 -8.19 -3.02
CA ALA A 71 -10.86 -8.66 -1.67
C ALA A 71 -9.35 -8.76 -1.34
N LYS A 72 -8.53 -9.20 -2.30
CA LYS A 72 -7.07 -9.23 -2.15
C LYS A 72 -6.46 -7.82 -2.08
N ALA A 73 -6.94 -6.89 -2.90
CA ALA A 73 -6.51 -5.50 -2.85
C ALA A 73 -6.87 -4.83 -1.52
N GLU A 74 -8.09 -5.05 -1.02
CA GLU A 74 -8.54 -4.55 0.27
C GLU A 74 -7.68 -5.08 1.43
N LYS A 75 -7.36 -6.38 1.43
CA LYS A 75 -6.47 -6.97 2.44
C LYS A 75 -5.09 -6.30 2.44
N MET A 76 -4.54 -6.00 1.26
CA MET A 76 -3.26 -5.28 1.15
C MET A 76 -3.37 -3.84 1.64
N ALA A 77 -4.45 -3.14 1.29
CA ALA A 77 -4.69 -1.77 1.74
C ALA A 77 -4.84 -1.70 3.27
N ARG A 78 -5.58 -2.63 3.89
CA ARG A 78 -5.70 -2.74 5.35
C ARG A 78 -4.36 -3.01 6.02
N ALA A 79 -3.54 -3.91 5.46
CA ALA A 79 -2.20 -4.18 5.98
C ALA A 79 -1.29 -2.94 5.90
N LYS A 80 -1.39 -2.14 4.83
CA LYS A 80 -0.67 -0.87 4.70
C LYS A 80 -1.09 0.13 5.76
N VAL A 81 -2.39 0.27 6.03
CA VAL A 81 -2.92 1.13 7.08
C VAL A 81 -2.39 0.70 8.44
N ALA A 82 -2.46 -0.59 8.77
CA ALA A 82 -1.98 -1.12 10.04
C ALA A 82 -0.49 -0.82 10.28
N LEU A 83 0.37 -1.08 9.28
CA LEU A 83 1.81 -0.76 9.37
C LEU A 83 2.08 0.74 9.50
N SER A 84 1.24 1.56 8.86
CA SER A 84 1.38 3.02 8.95
C SER A 84 1.00 3.50 10.34
N THR A 85 -0.10 2.98 10.91
CA THR A 85 -0.52 3.27 12.29
C THR A 85 0.56 2.87 13.29
N GLU A 86 1.07 1.63 13.21
CA GLU A 86 2.14 1.15 14.08
C GLU A 86 3.40 2.04 13.99
N LEU A 87 3.78 2.45 12.77
CA LEU A 87 4.89 3.36 12.58
C LEU A 87 4.65 4.74 13.21
N TYR A 88 3.43 5.29 13.11
CA TYR A 88 3.10 6.56 13.75
C TYR A 88 3.14 6.46 15.28
N ASP A 89 2.56 5.40 15.85
CA ASP A 89 2.57 5.15 17.30
C ASP A 89 4.02 5.00 17.82
N ASP A 90 4.87 4.29 17.08
CA ASP A 90 6.28 4.11 17.37
C ASP A 90 7.08 5.42 17.37
N VAL A 91 6.79 6.31 16.42
CA VAL A 91 7.46 7.61 16.31
C VAL A 91 6.95 8.56 17.40
N ASP A 92 5.65 8.56 17.67
CA ASP A 92 5.05 9.38 18.72
C ASP A 92 5.60 8.99 20.11
N HIS A 93 5.73 7.68 20.37
CA HIS A 93 6.37 7.19 21.59
C HIS A 93 7.81 7.69 21.75
N ASP A 94 8.62 7.62 20.68
CA ASP A 94 10.00 8.08 20.70
C ASP A 94 10.07 9.61 20.98
N ILE A 95 9.18 10.40 20.37
CA ILE A 95 9.07 11.85 20.61
C ILE A 95 8.73 12.13 22.08
N LEU A 96 7.73 11.44 22.64
CA LEU A 96 7.33 11.61 24.04
C LEU A 96 8.45 11.26 25.03
N MET A 97 9.28 10.27 24.71
CA MET A 97 10.44 9.91 25.54
C MET A 97 11.54 10.97 25.45
N MET A 98 11.81 11.51 24.25
CA MET A 98 12.77 12.61 24.08
C MET A 98 12.33 13.88 24.83
N ASP A 99 11.05 14.23 24.76
CA ASP A 99 10.48 15.39 25.47
C ASP A 99 10.61 15.28 27.00
N LYS A 100 10.53 14.07 27.55
CA LYS A 100 10.73 13.82 29.00
C LYS A 100 12.19 13.94 29.43
N ILE A 101 13.13 13.59 28.56
CA ILE A 101 14.57 13.66 28.84
C ILE A 101 15.10 15.10 28.73
N THR A 102 14.42 15.95 27.94
CA THR A 102 14.87 17.33 27.66
C THR A 102 14.30 18.37 28.64
N LYS A 103 13.47 17.94 29.60
CA LYS A 103 12.97 18.75 30.72
C LYS A 103 13.76 18.48 31.99
#